data_AF-T1GEE3-F1
#
_entry.id   AF-T1GEE3-F1
#
_cell.length_a   1.000
_cell.length_b   1.000
_cell.length_c   1.000
_cell.angle_alpha   90.00
_cell.angle_beta   90.00
_cell.angle_gamma   90.00
#
_symmetry.space_group_name_H-M   'P 1'
#
loop_
_entity.id
_entity.type
_entity.pdbx_description
1 polymer ?
#
loop_
_entity_poly.entity_id
_entity_poly.type
_entity_poly.pdbx_seq_one_letter_code
_entity_poly.pdbx_strand_id
1 'polypeptide(L)'
;MNLGNIHVIRKSFHALRQLCAQPPDAPNWLGSLEKTMWLNHLSGLLAASVTVIHAIEKKGRPVLPTTTWRIASIDFNHQYA
;
A
#
# COMPACT_ATOMS: atom_id res chain seq x y z
N MET A 1 7.54 4.20 -1.88
CA MET A 1 6.68 3.10 -1.40
C MET A 1 6.88 2.93 0.10
N ASN A 2 6.04 3.56 0.93
CA ASN A 2 6.00 3.33 2.38
C ASN A 2 4.72 2.54 2.68
N LEU A 3 4.75 1.23 2.43
CA LEU A 3 3.65 0.35 2.80
C LEU A 3 3.61 0.31 4.33
N GLY A 4 2.58 0.91 4.92
CA GLY A 4 2.40 0.90 6.37
C GLY A 4 2.52 -0.53 6.92
N ASN A 5 3.17 -0.68 8.05
CA ASN A 5 3.35 -2.00 8.66
C ASN A 5 1.99 -2.65 9.02
N ILE A 6 2.00 -3.94 9.34
CA ILE A 6 0.78 -4.70 9.66
C ILE A 6 -0.07 -4.06 10.77
N HIS A 7 0.56 -3.38 11.74
CA HIS A 7 -0.15 -2.68 12.81
C HIS A 7 -0.91 -1.46 12.29
N VAL A 8 -0.30 -0.70 11.36
CA VAL A 8 -0.92 0.46 10.71
C VAL A 8 -2.11 0.01 9.86
N ILE A 9 -1.94 -1.02 9.04
CA ILE A 9 -3.03 -1.55 8.19
C ILE A 9 -4.19 -2.06 9.05
N ARG A 10 -3.90 -2.79 10.14
CA ARG A 10 -4.92 -3.28 11.06
C ARG A 10 -5.70 -2.14 11.71
N LYS A 11 -5.01 -1.08 12.15
CA LYS A 11 -5.67 0.11 12.73
C LYS A 11 -6.56 0.81 11.69
N SER A 12 -6.07 0.97 10.47
CA SER A 12 -6.84 1.55 9.35
C SER A 12 -8.11 0.74 9.05
N PHE A 13 -8.00 -0.60 9.00
CA PHE A 13 -9.15 -1.48 8.79
C PHE A 13 -10.18 -1.40 9.93
N HIS A 14 -9.73 -1.36 11.19
CA HIS A 14 -10.63 -1.20 12.32
C HIS A 14 -11.39 0.13 12.26
N ALA A 15 -10.73 1.23 11.88
CA ALA A 15 -11.37 2.52 11.68
C ALA A 15 -12.43 2.49 10.56
N LEU A 16 -12.13 1.82 9.44
CA LEU A 16 -13.09 1.61 8.36
C LEU A 16 -14.32 0.82 8.84
N ARG A 17 -14.10 -0.27 9.60
CA ARG A 17 -15.20 -1.07 10.13
C ARG A 17 -16.10 -0.27 11.06
N GLN A 18 -15.53 0.58 11.90
CA GLN A 18 -16.29 1.49 12.76
C GLN A 18 -17.09 2.52 11.96
N LEU A 19 -16.53 3.03 10.86
CA LEU A 19 -17.22 3.94 9.96
C LEU A 19 -18.40 3.25 9.25
N CYS A 20 -18.22 2.01 8.79
CA CYS A 20 -19.30 1.23 8.17
C CYS A 20 -20.42 0.84 9.16
N ALA A 21 -20.12 0.81 10.46
CA ALA A 21 -21.11 0.57 11.51
C ALA A 21 -21.86 1.84 11.94
N GLN A 22 -21.52 3.01 11.39
CA GLN A 22 -22.26 4.25 11.65
C GLN A 22 -23.65 4.21 10.99
N PRO A 23 -24.62 4.95 11.53
CA PRO A 23 -25.91 5.15 10.87
C PRO A 23 -25.75 5.69 9.43
N PRO A 24 -26.64 5.32 8.50
CA PRO A 24 -26.56 5.74 7.10
C PRO A 24 -26.62 7.26 6.90
N ASP A 25 -27.17 8.01 7.85
CA ASP A 25 -27.27 9.47 7.83
C ASP A 25 -26.04 10.18 8.43
N ALA A 26 -24.90 9.48 8.56
CA ALA A 26 -23.68 10.07 9.11
C ALA A 26 -23.19 11.25 8.26
N PRO A 27 -23.17 12.48 8.78
CA PRO A 27 -22.65 13.63 8.05
C PRO A 27 -21.15 13.45 7.79
N ASN A 28 -20.68 13.90 6.63
CA ASN A 28 -19.27 13.84 6.24
C ASN A 28 -18.67 12.42 6.19
N TRP A 29 -19.46 11.42 5.78
CA TRP A 29 -18.99 10.03 5.66
C TRP A 29 -17.74 9.90 4.78
N LEU A 30 -17.70 10.59 3.63
CA LEU A 30 -16.55 10.58 2.72
C LEU A 30 -15.27 11.17 3.35
N GLY A 31 -15.40 12.26 4.11
CA GLY A 31 -14.26 12.83 4.84
C GLY A 31 -13.79 11.92 5.97
N SER A 32 -14.70 11.21 6.63
CA SER A 32 -14.36 10.20 7.62
C SER A 32 -13.70 8.97 7.00
N LEU A 33 -14.09 8.60 5.77
CA LEU A 33 -13.45 7.53 4.99
C LEU A 33 -12.00 7.89 4.67
N GLU A 34 -11.74 9.10 4.20
CA GLU A 34 -10.38 9.57 3.89
C GLU A 34 -9.46 9.49 5.11
N LYS A 35 -9.96 9.89 6.29
CA LYS A 35 -9.22 9.80 7.57
C LYS A 35 -8.80 8.38 7.96
N THR A 36 -9.49 7.35 7.46
CA THR A 36 -9.07 5.95 7.71
C THR A 36 -7.77 5.61 7.00
N MET A 37 -7.39 6.35 5.95
CA MET A 37 -6.26 6.07 5.06
C MET A 37 -6.34 4.71 4.35
N TRP A 38 -7.47 4.01 4.44
CA TRP A 38 -7.62 2.65 3.90
C TRP A 38 -7.43 2.61 2.39
N LEU A 39 -8.09 3.52 1.67
CA LEU A 39 -7.96 3.64 0.22
C LEU A 39 -6.54 4.04 -0.21
N ASN A 40 -5.85 4.87 0.59
CA ASN A 40 -4.47 5.23 0.33
C ASN A 40 -3.52 4.04 0.48
N HIS A 41 -3.73 3.20 1.51
CA HIS A 41 -2.97 1.96 1.68
C HIS A 41 -3.22 0.97 0.53
N LEU A 42 -4.46 0.84 0.08
CA LEU A 42 -4.83 -0.03 -1.04
C LEU A 42 -4.21 0.45 -2.36
N SER A 43 -4.25 1.76 -2.62
CA SER A 43 -3.56 2.36 -3.77
C SER A 43 -2.06 2.09 -3.75
N GLY A 44 -1.41 2.26 -2.59
CA GLY A 44 0.01 1.95 -2.42
C GLY A 44 0.36 0.48 -2.68
N LEU A 45 -0.51 -0.44 -2.24
CA LEU A 45 -0.36 -1.87 -2.51
C LEU A 45 -0.46 -2.18 -4.01
N LEU A 46 -1.49 -1.65 -4.69
CA LEU A 46 -1.67 -1.84 -6.12
C LEU A 46 -0.51 -1.25 -6.92
N ALA A 47 -0.04 -0.05 -6.57
CA ALA A 47 1.11 0.56 -7.23
C ALA A 47 2.39 -0.29 -7.06
N ALA A 48 2.61 -0.87 -5.88
CA ALA A 48 3.72 -1.79 -5.64
C ALA A 48 3.59 -3.08 -6.49
N SER A 49 2.39 -3.69 -6.53
CA SER A 49 2.11 -4.86 -7.37
C SER A 49 2.34 -4.57 -8.85
N VAL A 50 1.84 -3.45 -9.35
CA VAL A 50 2.07 -3.00 -10.74
C VAL A 50 3.55 -2.82 -11.01
N THR A 51 4.31 -2.23 -10.08
CA THR A 51 5.77 -2.08 -10.23
C THR A 51 6.48 -3.42 -10.32
N VAL A 52 6.08 -4.39 -9.49
CA VAL A 52 6.63 -5.76 -9.52
C VAL A 52 6.32 -6.44 -10.85
N ILE A 53 5.08 -6.36 -11.33
CA ILE A 53 4.67 -6.95 -12.62
C ILE A 53 5.48 -6.34 -13.77
N HIS A 54 5.59 -5.02 -13.83
CA HIS A 54 6.39 -4.34 -14.86
C HIS A 54 7.88 -4.71 -14.78
N ALA A 55 8.42 -4.93 -13.57
CA ALA A 55 9.79 -5.38 -13.39
C ALA A 55 10.00 -6.81 -13.93
N ILE A 56 9.04 -7.72 -13.73
CA ILE A 56 9.08 -9.08 -14.30
C ILE A 56 8.98 -9.01 -15.83
N GLU A 57 7.93 -8.37 -16.33
CA GLU A 57 7.53 -8.37 -17.74
C GLU A 57 8.59 -7.70 -18.63
N LYS A 58 9.14 -6.56 -18.20
CA LYS A 58 10.04 -5.76 -19.04
C LYS A 58 11.51 -6.08 -18.84
N LYS A 59 11.92 -6.60 -17.67
CA LYS A 59 13.35 -6.80 -17.34
C LYS A 59 13.77 -8.28 -17.28
N GLY A 60 12.85 -9.25 -17.32
CA GLY A 60 13.18 -10.67 -17.23
C GLY A 60 13.92 -11.06 -15.94
N ARG A 61 13.84 -10.23 -14.89
CA ARG A 61 14.56 -10.43 -13.63
C ARG A 61 13.67 -11.19 -12.64
N PRO A 62 14.13 -12.30 -12.06
CA PRO A 62 13.38 -12.99 -11.01
C PRO A 62 13.27 -12.08 -9.78
N VAL A 63 12.04 -11.69 -9.45
CA VAL A 63 11.71 -10.99 -8.20
C VAL A 63 11.49 -12.04 -7.12
N LEU A 64 12.36 -12.07 -6.12
CA LEU A 64 12.16 -12.84 -4.91
C LEU A 64 11.20 -12.08 -3.98
N PRO A 65 9.97 -12.55 -3.75
CA PRO A 65 9.09 -11.97 -2.74
C PRO A 65 9.51 -12.52 -1.37
N THR A 66 10.71 -12.17 -0.91
CA THR A 66 11.08 -12.37 0.50
C THR A 66 10.57 -11.14 1.26
N THR A 67 9.98 -11.37 2.43
CA THR A 67 9.38 -10.40 3.38
C THR A 67 10.26 -9.22 3.81
N THR A 68 11.45 -9.09 3.23
CA THR A 68 12.39 -7.99 3.40
C THR A 68 12.69 -7.40 2.03
N TRP A 69 12.16 -6.20 1.79
CA TRP A 69 12.20 -5.36 0.58
C TRP A 69 13.61 -5.00 0.04
N ARG A 70 14.52 -5.96 -0.15
CA ARG A 70 15.88 -5.69 -0.64
C ARG A 70 15.99 -5.41 -2.13
N ILE A 71 14.94 -5.61 -2.93
CA ILE A 71 15.02 -5.47 -4.39
C ILE A 71 15.02 -4.00 -4.86
N ALA A 72 14.50 -3.06 -4.06
CA ALA A 72 14.57 -1.64 -4.39
C ALA A 72 15.93 -0.98 -4.07
N SER A 73 16.77 -1.61 -3.25
CA SER A 73 18.02 -0.98 -2.78
C SER A 73 19.22 -1.21 -3.70
N ILE A 74 19.16 -2.20 -4.61
CA ILE A 74 20.29 -2.52 -5.51
C ILE A 74 20.23 -1.64 -6.78
N ASP A 75 19.04 -1.30 -7.28
CA ASP A 75 18.92 -0.43 -8.47
C ASP A 75 19.23 1.05 -8.15
N PHE A 76 19.15 1.51 -6.89
CA PHE A 76 19.47 2.92 -6.55
C PHE A 76 20.97 3.22 -6.51
N ASN A 77 21.82 2.22 -6.21
CA ASN A 77 23.27 2.41 -6.15
C ASN A 77 23.96 2.31 -7.52
N HIS A 78 23.33 1.69 -8.51
CA HIS A 78 23.93 1.53 -9.83
C HIS A 78 23.59 2.66 -10.81
N GLN A 79 22.72 3.58 -10.40
CA GLN A 79 22.31 4.74 -11.21
C GLN A 79 22.93 6.06 -10.72
N TYR A 80 23.77 6.02 -9.68
CA TYR A 80 24.49 7.18 -9.12
C TYR A 80 25.97 6.88 -8.75
N ALA A 81 26.60 5.88 -9.36
CA ALA A 81 28.05 5.64 -9.27
C ALA A 81 28.61 5.26 -10.64
#